data_AF-A0A9D2BEW6-F1
#
_entry.id   AF-A0A9D2BEW6-F1
#
_cell.length_a   1.000
_cell.length_b   1.000
_cell.length_c   1.000
_cell.angle_alpha   90.00
_cell.angle_beta   90.00
_cell.angle_gamma   90.00
#
_symmetry.space_group_name_H-M   'P 1'
#
loop_
_entity.id
_entity.type
_entity.pdbx_description
1 polymer ?
#
loop_
_entity_poly.entity_id
_entity_poly.type
_entity_poly.pdbx_seq_one_letter_code
_entity_poly.pdbx_strand_id
1 'polypeptide(L)'
;MRVNIEANHKMASEVLKQIEDQTDYLFVYNKNVNLNNRVTVNAKDETVADVLDQMFKGTNIVYAMEGNNILLMNQESGNQQKGKVISGTVVDAAGVPVIGANITVKGTSQGTITDIDGKFTLEVEEGAVLQISYIGYMEQSVPVGKKSVINVALKEDTQALDEVVVVGYGTFKKSDLTGAITQVKGDEIANLPLRSAADALQGKAAGVTITANSGSPGSLGDVRIRGIGTLNGNNPLYVVDGMPQGDIGWLNPRDIENMEVLKDASAQAIYGSRAANGVILITTKRGASGSNYRSNIEFDMNVGFQSVPKSYDMLDAEGFMEYKNRAYAAAGMALPDDFATEERRNEILSFLEKNGGREGTDWWGEITRKPSEAVNQNYNLALS
;
A
#
# COMPACT_ATOMS: atom_id res chain seq x y z
N MET A 1 10.43 -26.96 59.82
CA MET A 1 10.94 -26.50 61.13
C MET A 1 9.76 -26.13 62.01
N ARG A 2 9.87 -26.28 63.33
CA ARG A 2 8.80 -25.95 64.29
C ARG A 2 9.22 -24.74 65.14
N VAL A 3 8.29 -23.84 65.44
CA VAL A 3 8.56 -22.56 66.09
C VAL A 3 7.59 -22.31 67.24
N ASN A 4 8.01 -21.47 68.20
CA ASN A 4 7.15 -20.97 69.27
C ASN A 4 6.97 -19.46 69.08
N ILE A 5 5.74 -19.03 68.82
CA ILE A 5 5.41 -17.63 68.53
C ILE A 5 4.28 -17.19 69.44
N GLU A 6 4.53 -16.14 70.22
CA GLU A 6 3.53 -15.46 71.03
C GLU A 6 3.43 -13.99 70.60
N ALA A 7 2.42 -13.71 69.78
CA ALA A 7 2.15 -12.39 69.25
C ALA A 7 0.69 -12.03 69.53
N ASN A 8 0.47 -11.05 70.40
CA ASN A 8 -0.85 -10.47 70.62
C ASN A 8 -0.87 -9.05 70.07
N HIS A 9 -1.63 -8.83 69.00
CA HIS A 9 -1.80 -7.54 68.35
C HIS A 9 -0.48 -6.86 67.92
N LYS A 10 0.51 -7.66 67.49
CA LYS A 10 1.82 -7.19 66.98
C LYS A 10 1.80 -6.99 65.47
N MET A 11 2.73 -6.20 64.94
CA MET A 11 2.86 -6.04 63.48
C MET A 11 3.28 -7.38 62.84
N ALA A 12 2.70 -7.72 61.68
CA ALA A 12 3.05 -8.95 60.97
C ALA A 12 4.56 -9.04 60.66
N SER A 13 5.21 -7.92 60.37
CA SER A 13 6.66 -7.83 60.21
C SER A 13 7.46 -8.28 61.45
N GLU A 14 6.97 -8.00 62.66
CA GLU A 14 7.62 -8.44 63.91
C GLU A 14 7.46 -9.94 64.15
N VAL A 15 6.35 -10.52 63.68
CA VAL A 15 6.11 -11.97 63.77
C VAL A 15 7.00 -12.72 62.77
N LEU A 16 7.10 -12.21 61.54
CA LEU A 16 8.02 -12.74 60.54
C LEU A 16 9.46 -12.73 61.04
N LYS A 17 9.90 -11.63 61.65
CA LYS A 17 11.25 -11.55 62.25
C LYS A 17 11.48 -12.59 63.35
N GLN A 18 10.49 -12.86 64.21
CA GLN A 18 10.61 -13.91 65.22
C GLN A 18 10.74 -15.32 64.62
N ILE A 19 10.17 -15.54 63.43
CA ILE A 19 10.35 -16.78 62.68
C ILE A 19 11.77 -16.85 62.11
N GLU A 20 12.27 -15.77 61.51
CA GLU A 20 13.67 -15.70 61.02
C GLU A 20 14.70 -15.85 62.16
N ASP A 21 14.40 -15.35 63.36
CA ASP A 21 15.29 -15.49 64.52
C ASP A 21 15.36 -16.93 65.06
N GLN A 22 14.35 -17.77 64.77
CA GLN A 22 14.25 -19.17 65.22
C GLN A 22 14.56 -20.19 64.13
N THR A 23 14.69 -19.78 62.87
CA THR A 23 14.80 -20.68 61.70
C THR A 23 15.77 -20.12 60.67
N ASP A 24 16.27 -20.98 59.78
CA ASP A 24 17.12 -20.54 58.66
C ASP A 24 16.31 -19.99 57.47
N TYR A 25 15.04 -19.65 57.67
CA TYR A 25 14.19 -19.09 56.63
C TYR A 25 14.42 -17.58 56.48
N LEU A 26 14.38 -17.11 55.24
CA LEU A 26 14.43 -15.70 54.88
C LEU A 26 13.13 -15.31 54.16
N PHE A 27 12.45 -14.27 54.62
CA PHE A 27 11.25 -13.76 53.96
C PHE A 27 11.62 -12.76 52.85
N VAL A 28 11.15 -13.04 51.64
CA VAL A 28 11.34 -12.19 50.46
C VAL A 28 9.98 -11.69 49.99
N TYR A 29 9.82 -10.38 49.86
CA TYR A 29 8.55 -9.79 49.43
C TYR A 29 8.75 -8.47 48.68
N ASN A 30 7.82 -8.13 47.79
CA ASN A 30 7.85 -6.86 47.07
C ASN A 30 7.28 -5.72 47.94
N LYS A 31 7.49 -4.45 47.54
CA LYS A 31 6.96 -3.27 48.25
C LYS A 31 5.43 -3.21 48.33
N ASN A 32 4.71 -4.04 47.57
CA ASN A 32 3.25 -4.02 47.50
C ASN A 32 2.61 -4.93 48.58
N VAL A 33 3.37 -5.81 49.22
CA VAL A 33 2.89 -6.61 50.36
C VAL A 33 2.86 -5.73 51.62
N ASN A 34 1.66 -5.49 52.15
CA ASN A 34 1.49 -4.66 53.35
C ASN A 34 1.58 -5.51 54.63
N LEU A 35 2.71 -5.41 55.32
CA LEU A 35 2.98 -6.11 56.59
C LEU A 35 2.75 -5.22 57.83
N ASN A 36 2.15 -4.04 57.68
CA ASN A 36 1.83 -3.15 58.80
C ASN A 36 0.55 -3.56 59.54
N ASN A 37 -0.12 -4.61 59.08
CA ASN A 37 -1.31 -5.14 59.73
C ASN A 37 -0.94 -5.76 61.08
N ARG A 38 -1.81 -5.57 62.06
CA ARG A 38 -1.65 -6.17 63.38
C ARG A 38 -2.28 -7.56 63.40
N VAL A 39 -1.49 -8.55 63.77
CA VAL A 39 -1.87 -9.96 63.82
C VAL A 39 -1.77 -10.48 65.24
N THR A 40 -2.64 -11.45 65.56
CA THR A 40 -2.58 -12.21 66.80
C THR A 40 -2.34 -13.67 66.43
N VAL A 41 -1.19 -14.21 66.82
CA VAL A 41 -0.76 -15.57 66.54
C VAL A 41 -0.20 -16.17 67.83
N ASN A 42 -0.71 -17.34 68.22
CA ASN A 42 -0.24 -18.07 69.39
C ASN A 42 0.03 -19.51 68.96
N ALA A 43 1.29 -19.79 68.67
CA ALA A 43 1.76 -21.06 68.16
C ALA A 43 2.76 -21.66 69.14
N LYS A 44 2.49 -22.88 69.61
CA LYS A 44 3.38 -23.65 70.46
C LYS A 44 3.78 -24.93 69.76
N ASP A 45 5.06 -25.04 69.42
CA ASP A 45 5.63 -26.15 68.67
C ASP A 45 4.85 -26.41 67.36
N GLU A 46 4.54 -25.37 66.59
CA GLU A 46 3.83 -25.50 65.30
C GLU A 46 4.78 -25.34 64.12
N THR A 47 4.43 -25.87 62.95
CA THR A 47 5.26 -25.68 61.77
C THR A 47 5.20 -24.25 61.28
N VAL A 48 6.26 -23.76 60.64
CA VAL A 48 6.26 -22.40 60.06
C VAL A 48 5.07 -22.20 59.11
N ALA A 49 4.69 -23.22 58.33
CA ALA A 49 3.53 -23.16 57.45
C ALA A 49 2.23 -22.91 58.21
N ASP A 50 1.99 -23.64 59.31
CA ASP A 50 0.79 -23.45 60.14
C ASP A 50 0.72 -22.04 60.75
N VAL A 51 1.86 -21.50 61.17
CA VAL A 51 1.97 -20.13 61.70
C VAL A 51 1.67 -19.09 60.63
N LEU A 52 2.19 -19.26 59.41
CA LEU A 52 1.89 -18.37 58.28
C LEU A 52 0.42 -18.46 57.86
N ASP A 53 -0.16 -19.66 57.84
CA ASP A 53 -1.58 -19.87 57.55
C ASP A 53 -2.48 -19.16 58.56
N GLN A 54 -2.14 -19.22 59.85
CA GLN A 54 -2.86 -18.48 60.90
C GLN A 54 -2.69 -16.97 60.74
N MET A 55 -1.47 -16.50 60.47
CA MET A 55 -1.14 -15.09 60.36
C MET A 55 -1.81 -14.42 59.15
N PHE A 56 -1.87 -15.12 58.01
CA PHE A 56 -2.44 -14.59 56.77
C PHE A 56 -3.89 -14.98 56.54
N LYS A 57 -4.53 -15.69 57.48
CA LYS A 57 -5.94 -16.05 57.41
C LYS A 57 -6.83 -14.82 57.25
N GLY A 58 -7.49 -14.69 56.09
CA GLY A 58 -8.36 -13.56 55.77
C GLY A 58 -7.63 -12.31 55.26
N THR A 59 -6.34 -12.43 54.96
CA THR A 59 -5.58 -11.41 54.22
C THR A 59 -5.42 -11.83 52.76
N ASN A 60 -5.11 -10.87 51.87
CA ASN A 60 -4.80 -11.17 50.47
C ASN A 60 -3.34 -11.61 50.27
N ILE A 61 -2.64 -12.05 51.31
CA ILE A 61 -1.23 -12.44 51.23
C ILE A 61 -1.16 -13.96 51.10
N VAL A 62 -0.53 -14.43 50.03
CA VAL A 62 -0.16 -15.83 49.82
C VAL A 62 1.35 -15.98 49.92
N TYR A 63 1.80 -17.18 50.29
CA TYR A 63 3.23 -17.47 50.41
C TYR A 63 3.61 -18.72 49.61
N ALA A 64 4.85 -18.75 49.13
CA ALA A 64 5.47 -19.92 48.55
C ALA A 64 6.79 -20.20 49.27
N MET A 65 7.03 -21.45 49.66
CA MET A 65 8.28 -21.86 50.30
C MET A 65 9.17 -22.54 49.27
N GLU A 66 10.33 -21.96 48.98
CA GLU A 66 11.32 -22.51 48.05
C GLU A 66 12.70 -22.59 48.73
N GLY A 67 13.05 -23.81 49.18
CA GLY A 67 14.27 -24.03 49.97
C GLY A 67 14.22 -23.27 51.30
N ASN A 68 15.20 -22.40 51.54
CA ASN A 68 15.29 -21.53 52.71
C ASN A 68 14.64 -20.15 52.50
N ASN A 69 14.07 -19.86 51.33
CA ASN A 69 13.39 -18.60 51.06
C ASN A 69 11.88 -18.78 51.11
N ILE A 70 11.19 -17.87 51.79
CA ILE A 70 9.74 -17.80 51.82
C ILE A 70 9.31 -16.53 51.08
N LEU A 71 8.71 -16.69 49.91
CA LEU A 71 8.21 -15.58 49.11
C LEU A 71 6.80 -15.20 49.56
N LEU A 72 6.58 -13.95 49.97
CA LEU A 72 5.25 -13.40 50.21
C LEU A 72 4.81 -12.59 49.00
N MET A 73 3.60 -12.86 48.54
CA MET A 73 2.98 -12.20 47.39
C MET A 73 1.56 -11.79 47.78
N ASN A 74 1.11 -10.63 47.33
CA ASN A 74 -0.33 -10.41 47.34
C ASN A 74 -0.93 -11.34 46.29
N GLN A 75 -1.90 -12.14 46.69
CA GLN A 75 -2.87 -12.68 45.77
C GLN A 75 -3.54 -11.47 45.15
N GLU A 76 -3.16 -11.16 43.91
CA GLU A 76 -3.98 -10.30 43.08
C GLU A 76 -5.35 -10.94 43.11
N SER A 77 -6.27 -10.26 43.77
CA SER A 77 -7.68 -10.48 43.54
C SER A 77 -7.85 -10.16 42.06
N GLY A 78 -7.66 -11.17 41.21
CA GLY A 78 -8.43 -11.26 39.99
C GLY A 78 -9.84 -11.04 40.47
N ASN A 79 -10.35 -9.85 40.23
CA ASN A 79 -11.72 -9.49 40.50
C ASN A 79 -12.55 -10.56 39.79
N GLN A 80 -12.94 -11.61 40.51
CA GLN A 80 -14.20 -12.27 40.27
C GLN A 80 -15.27 -11.28 40.77
N GLN A 81 -15.33 -10.12 40.11
CA GLN A 81 -16.62 -9.49 39.91
C GLN A 81 -17.48 -10.60 39.30
N LYS A 82 -18.64 -10.84 39.88
CA LYS A 82 -19.66 -11.72 39.32
C LYS A 82 -19.87 -11.29 37.87
N GLY A 83 -19.18 -11.93 36.95
CA GLY A 83 -19.30 -11.61 35.55
C GLY A 83 -20.71 -12.01 35.17
N LYS A 84 -21.39 -11.10 34.49
CA LYS A 84 -22.70 -11.41 33.97
C LYS A 84 -22.47 -12.28 32.75
N VAL A 85 -22.97 -13.52 32.80
CA VAL A 85 -22.97 -14.39 31.63
C VAL A 85 -23.94 -13.80 30.62
N ILE A 86 -23.40 -13.35 29.49
CA ILE A 86 -24.16 -12.85 28.35
C ILE A 86 -24.18 -13.93 27.30
N SER A 87 -25.38 -14.22 26.78
CA SER A 87 -25.55 -15.07 25.61
C SER A 87 -26.10 -14.26 24.45
N GLY A 88 -25.98 -14.78 23.24
CA GLY A 88 -26.42 -14.05 22.06
C GLY A 88 -26.30 -14.85 20.78
N THR A 89 -26.85 -14.33 19.71
CA THR A 89 -26.69 -14.86 18.36
C THR A 89 -26.20 -13.76 17.42
N VAL A 90 -25.21 -14.10 16.59
CA VAL A 90 -24.70 -13.23 15.52
C VAL A 90 -25.25 -13.73 14.20
N VAL A 91 -25.93 -12.85 13.47
CA VAL A 91 -26.48 -13.11 12.14
C VAL A 91 -25.97 -12.09 11.14
N ASP A 92 -26.04 -12.40 9.85
CA ASP A 92 -25.77 -11.45 8.78
C ASP A 92 -27.01 -10.59 8.45
N ALA A 93 -26.89 -9.74 7.43
CA ALA A 93 -28.00 -8.90 6.96
C ALA A 93 -29.18 -9.69 6.35
N ALA A 94 -28.95 -10.95 5.95
CA ALA A 94 -29.98 -11.86 5.44
C ALA A 94 -30.62 -12.73 6.55
N GLY A 95 -30.15 -12.61 7.79
CA GLY A 95 -30.62 -13.39 8.93
C GLY A 95 -29.99 -14.77 9.06
N VAL A 96 -28.93 -15.05 8.30
CA VAL A 96 -28.17 -16.31 8.37
C VAL A 96 -27.19 -16.26 9.54
N PRO A 97 -27.09 -17.32 10.38
CA PRO A 97 -26.12 -17.36 11.46
C PRO A 97 -24.67 -17.26 10.99
N VAL A 98 -23.89 -16.41 11.67
CA VAL A 98 -22.46 -16.21 11.35
C VAL A 98 -21.62 -17.10 12.26
N ILE A 99 -21.00 -18.11 11.67
CA ILE A 99 -20.16 -19.10 12.37
C ILE A 99 -18.73 -18.55 12.48
N GLY A 100 -18.12 -18.63 13.67
CA GLY A 100 -16.74 -18.20 13.89
C GLY A 100 -16.52 -16.68 13.96
N ALA A 101 -17.56 -15.89 14.21
CA ALA A 101 -17.41 -14.47 14.54
C ALA A 101 -16.65 -14.33 15.87
N ASN A 102 -15.72 -13.39 15.93
CA ASN A 102 -14.93 -13.10 17.12
C ASN A 102 -15.63 -12.04 17.96
N ILE A 103 -15.90 -12.34 19.23
CA ILE A 103 -16.54 -11.45 20.20
C ILE A 103 -15.54 -11.17 21.31
N THR A 104 -15.06 -9.93 21.42
CA THR A 104 -14.13 -9.51 22.48
C THR A 104 -14.73 -8.40 23.34
N VAL A 105 -14.30 -8.29 24.60
CA VAL A 105 -14.64 -7.14 25.45
C VAL A 105 -13.62 -6.04 25.19
N LYS A 106 -14.11 -4.87 24.75
CA LYS A 106 -13.27 -3.73 24.36
C LYS A 106 -12.29 -3.34 25.48
N GLY A 107 -11.00 -3.34 25.15
CA GLY A 107 -9.91 -2.99 26.09
C GLY A 107 -9.38 -4.16 26.92
N THR A 108 -9.85 -5.39 26.69
CA THR A 108 -9.38 -6.60 27.37
C THR A 108 -9.05 -7.70 26.36
N SER A 109 -8.36 -8.75 26.80
CA SER A 109 -8.17 -9.98 26.02
C SER A 109 -9.27 -11.03 26.24
N GLN A 110 -10.36 -10.68 26.96
CA GLN A 110 -11.49 -11.58 27.17
C GLN A 110 -12.37 -11.60 25.92
N GLY A 111 -12.65 -12.80 25.43
CA GLY A 111 -13.48 -12.99 24.25
C GLY A 111 -13.88 -14.44 24.03
N THR A 112 -14.77 -14.65 23.06
CA THR A 112 -15.27 -15.97 22.64
C THR A 112 -15.53 -15.94 21.13
N ILE A 113 -15.85 -17.09 20.56
CA ILE A 113 -16.23 -17.25 19.15
C ILE A 113 -17.64 -17.81 19.04
N THR A 114 -18.36 -17.49 17.96
CA THR A 114 -19.68 -18.08 17.71
C THR A 114 -19.59 -19.53 17.25
N ASP A 115 -20.58 -20.34 17.63
CA ASP A 115 -20.75 -21.73 17.21
C ASP A 115 -21.43 -21.87 15.82
N ILE A 116 -21.78 -23.10 15.43
CA ILE A 116 -22.42 -23.43 14.14
C ILE A 116 -23.81 -22.79 13.97
N ASP A 117 -24.49 -22.47 15.07
CA ASP A 117 -25.78 -21.79 15.10
C ASP A 117 -25.61 -20.26 15.24
N GLY A 118 -24.38 -19.75 15.16
CA GLY A 118 -24.05 -18.34 15.39
C GLY A 118 -24.20 -17.89 16.83
N LYS A 119 -24.34 -18.81 17.79
CA LYS A 119 -24.54 -18.48 19.21
C LYS A 119 -23.20 -18.28 19.91
N PHE A 120 -23.19 -17.38 20.89
CA PHE A 120 -22.05 -17.18 21.78
C PHE A 120 -22.48 -17.09 23.24
N THR A 121 -21.54 -17.39 24.14
CA THR A 121 -21.66 -17.15 25.58
C THR A 121 -20.35 -16.57 26.09
N LEU A 122 -20.42 -15.44 26.78
CA LEU A 122 -19.26 -14.74 27.31
C LEU A 122 -19.58 -14.14 28.68
N GLU A 123 -18.68 -14.34 29.64
CA GLU A 123 -18.76 -13.70 30.95
C GLU A 123 -18.12 -12.31 30.87
N VAL A 124 -18.88 -11.27 31.20
CA VAL A 124 -18.43 -9.87 31.10
C VAL A 124 -18.80 -9.04 32.32
N GLU A 125 -18.02 -8.01 32.61
CA GLU A 125 -18.32 -7.04 33.66
C GLU A 125 -19.51 -6.13 33.29
N GLU A 126 -20.17 -5.57 34.31
CA GLU A 126 -21.32 -4.69 34.10
C GLU A 126 -20.87 -3.37 33.43
N GLY A 127 -21.47 -3.04 32.27
CA GLY A 127 -21.09 -1.87 31.47
C GLY A 127 -20.04 -2.15 30.37
N ALA A 128 -19.62 -3.41 30.20
CA ALA A 128 -18.74 -3.82 29.10
C ALA A 128 -19.33 -3.50 27.72
N VAL A 129 -18.44 -3.24 26.75
CA VAL A 129 -18.77 -3.09 25.33
C VAL A 129 -18.19 -4.29 24.59
N LEU A 130 -19.05 -5.05 23.93
CA LEU A 130 -18.64 -6.14 23.05
C LEU A 130 -18.19 -5.59 21.71
N GLN A 131 -17.09 -6.08 21.19
CA GLN A 131 -16.57 -5.81 19.86
C GLN A 131 -16.71 -7.10 19.06
N ILE A 132 -17.61 -7.09 18.09
CA ILE A 132 -17.87 -8.23 17.21
C ILE A 132 -17.19 -7.96 15.89
N SER A 133 -16.31 -8.88 15.48
CA SER A 133 -15.58 -8.82 14.22
C SER A 133 -15.68 -10.15 13.49
N TYR A 134 -15.85 -10.09 12.18
CA TYR A 134 -15.80 -11.24 11.30
C TYR A 134 -15.31 -10.78 9.93
N ILE A 135 -14.55 -11.63 9.23
CA ILE A 135 -13.95 -11.28 7.94
C ILE A 135 -15.08 -10.95 6.94
N GLY A 136 -15.00 -9.78 6.30
CA GLY A 136 -16.00 -9.29 5.35
C GLY A 136 -17.13 -8.45 5.95
N TYR A 137 -17.13 -8.21 7.27
CA TYR A 137 -18.14 -7.39 7.96
C TYR A 137 -17.50 -6.27 8.76
N MET A 138 -18.21 -5.13 8.83
CA MET A 138 -17.77 -4.01 9.65
C MET A 138 -17.78 -4.43 11.12
N GLU A 139 -16.69 -4.09 11.81
CA GLU A 139 -16.62 -4.27 13.25
C GLU A 139 -17.74 -3.49 13.95
N GLN A 140 -18.50 -4.20 14.80
CA GLN A 140 -19.59 -3.58 15.57
C GLN A 140 -19.27 -3.57 17.06
N SER A 141 -19.35 -2.38 17.64
CA SER A 141 -19.30 -2.18 19.09
C SER A 141 -20.71 -2.15 19.67
N VAL A 142 -21.04 -3.13 20.52
CA VAL A 142 -22.37 -3.27 21.16
C VAL A 142 -22.23 -3.16 22.68
N PRO A 143 -22.82 -2.13 23.32
CA PRO A 143 -22.82 -2.04 24.77
C PRO A 143 -23.74 -3.09 25.39
N VAL A 144 -23.23 -3.84 26.37
CA VAL A 144 -23.98 -4.90 27.06
C VAL A 144 -25.13 -4.33 27.90
N GLY A 145 -24.85 -3.22 28.61
CA GLY A 145 -25.81 -2.56 29.50
C GLY A 145 -26.45 -3.54 30.51
N LYS A 146 -27.78 -3.50 30.64
CA LYS A 146 -28.55 -4.38 31.55
C LYS A 146 -29.09 -5.65 30.88
N LYS A 147 -28.83 -5.88 29.59
CA LYS A 147 -29.37 -7.05 28.86
C LYS A 147 -28.54 -8.30 29.19
N SER A 148 -29.18 -9.47 29.23
CA SER A 148 -28.51 -10.79 29.37
C SER A 148 -28.41 -11.54 28.04
N VAL A 149 -29.24 -11.15 27.07
CA VAL A 149 -29.25 -11.69 25.71
C VAL A 149 -29.02 -10.56 24.71
N ILE A 150 -28.06 -10.74 23.81
CA ILE A 150 -27.69 -9.75 22.78
C ILE A 150 -27.67 -10.42 21.41
N ASN A 151 -28.56 -10.00 20.53
CA ASN A 151 -28.55 -10.44 19.13
C ASN A 151 -27.94 -9.33 18.27
N VAL A 152 -26.98 -9.68 17.43
CA VAL A 152 -26.22 -8.74 16.61
C VAL A 152 -26.39 -9.12 15.14
N ALA A 153 -26.82 -8.16 14.32
CA ALA A 153 -26.84 -8.29 12.87
C ALA A 153 -25.63 -7.57 12.30
N LEU A 154 -24.67 -8.33 11.76
CA LEU A 154 -23.48 -7.77 11.15
C LEU A 154 -23.84 -7.04 9.86
N LYS A 155 -23.15 -5.93 9.65
CA LYS A 155 -23.27 -5.12 8.43
C LYS A 155 -22.05 -5.42 7.59
N GLU A 156 -22.28 -5.72 6.32
CA GLU A 156 -21.19 -5.95 5.37
C GLU A 156 -20.25 -4.75 5.34
N ASP A 157 -18.95 -5.03 5.30
CA ASP A 157 -17.94 -4.00 5.12
C ASP A 157 -17.81 -3.65 3.64
N THR A 158 -18.37 -2.51 3.25
CA THR A 158 -18.20 -1.97 1.88
C THR A 158 -16.93 -1.13 1.75
N GLN A 159 -16.11 -1.01 2.80
CA GLN A 159 -14.83 -0.29 2.79
C GLN A 159 -13.65 -1.24 3.05
N ALA A 160 -12.96 -1.59 1.96
CA ALA A 160 -11.55 -1.92 1.89
C ALA A 160 -11.01 -3.00 2.86
N LEU A 161 -10.95 -4.24 2.36
CA LEU A 161 -9.84 -5.10 2.71
C LEU A 161 -8.60 -4.55 1.99
N ASP A 162 -7.62 -4.03 2.73
CA ASP A 162 -6.25 -3.95 2.24
C ASP A 162 -5.81 -5.39 1.94
N GLU A 163 -5.93 -5.79 0.68
CA GLU A 163 -5.63 -7.14 0.22
C GLU A 163 -4.13 -7.39 0.38
N VAL A 164 -3.75 -8.16 1.40
CA VAL A 164 -2.40 -8.72 1.51
C VAL A 164 -2.29 -9.82 0.46
N VAL A 165 -1.79 -9.47 -0.73
CA VAL A 165 -1.43 -10.46 -1.74
C VAL A 165 -0.13 -11.13 -1.30
N VAL A 166 -0.24 -12.36 -0.81
CA VAL A 166 0.92 -13.24 -0.60
C VAL A 166 1.33 -13.81 -1.96
N VAL A 167 2.23 -13.12 -2.64
CA VAL A 167 3.09 -13.70 -3.67
C VAL A 167 4.45 -13.96 -3.05
N GLY A 168 5.06 -15.10 -3.38
CA GLY A 168 6.23 -15.69 -2.72
C GLY A 168 7.56 -14.93 -2.80
N TYR A 169 7.56 -13.60 -2.73
CA TYR A 169 8.74 -12.75 -2.53
C TYR A 169 8.38 -11.51 -1.69
N GLY A 170 7.92 -11.72 -0.45
CA GLY A 170 7.76 -10.67 0.57
C GLY A 170 6.63 -9.66 0.32
N THR A 171 5.87 -9.34 1.36
CA THR A 171 4.89 -8.25 1.34
C THR A 171 5.53 -7.04 2.02
N PHE A 172 5.70 -5.94 1.30
CA PHE A 172 6.23 -4.70 1.86
C PHE A 172 5.10 -3.67 1.97
N LYS A 173 4.83 -3.19 3.18
CA LYS A 173 3.92 -2.06 3.35
C LYS A 173 4.62 -0.80 2.86
N LYS A 174 3.84 0.20 2.42
CA LYS A 174 4.33 1.55 2.06
C LYS A 174 5.19 2.19 3.17
N SER A 175 5.02 1.75 4.42
CA SER A 175 5.81 2.14 5.59
C SER A 175 7.22 1.55 5.62
N ASP A 176 7.47 0.42 4.95
CA ASP A 176 8.69 -0.38 5.09
C ASP A 176 9.80 0.08 4.13
N LEU A 177 9.43 0.94 3.17
CA LEU A 177 10.35 1.60 2.25
C LEU A 177 10.60 3.02 2.75
N THR A 178 11.71 3.21 3.46
CA THR A 178 12.14 4.50 4.02
C THR A 178 12.59 5.53 2.97
N GLY A 179 12.42 5.23 1.68
CA GLY A 179 12.90 6.02 0.54
C GLY A 179 11.81 6.85 -0.12
N ALA A 180 12.22 7.80 -0.97
CA ALA A 180 11.30 8.70 -1.69
C ALA A 180 10.59 7.97 -2.84
N ILE A 181 9.47 7.30 -2.54
CA ILE A 181 8.59 6.68 -3.53
C ILE A 181 7.70 7.77 -4.15
N THR A 182 7.54 7.71 -5.47
CA THR A 182 6.45 8.46 -6.12
C THR A 182 5.51 7.49 -6.81
N GLN A 183 4.24 7.58 -6.46
CA GLN A 183 3.16 6.75 -6.98
C GLN A 183 2.29 7.58 -7.92
N VAL A 184 1.94 7.00 -9.06
CA VAL A 184 0.98 7.54 -10.02
C VAL A 184 -0.16 6.54 -10.13
N LYS A 185 -1.39 6.98 -9.88
CA LYS A 185 -2.59 6.14 -9.92
C LYS A 185 -3.03 5.88 -11.36
N GLY A 186 -3.59 4.70 -11.62
CA GLY A 186 -4.14 4.29 -12.92
C GLY A 186 -5.12 5.27 -13.51
N ASP A 187 -5.98 5.90 -12.71
CA ASP A 187 -6.96 6.89 -13.18
C ASP A 187 -6.30 8.15 -13.76
N GLU A 188 -5.13 8.53 -13.24
CA GLU A 188 -4.36 9.66 -13.77
C GLU A 188 -3.63 9.31 -15.07
N ILE A 189 -3.38 8.01 -15.28
CA ILE A 189 -2.70 7.46 -16.45
C ILE A 189 -3.70 7.25 -17.59
N ALA A 190 -4.87 6.66 -17.30
CA ALA A 190 -5.88 6.27 -18.27
C ALA A 190 -6.59 7.46 -18.94
N ASN A 191 -6.65 8.61 -18.27
CA ASN A 191 -7.32 9.82 -18.78
C ASN A 191 -6.43 10.69 -19.69
N LEU A 192 -5.17 10.30 -19.88
CA LEU A 192 -4.24 11.02 -20.75
C LEU A 192 -4.12 10.31 -22.11
N PRO A 193 -4.10 11.04 -23.24
CA PRO A 193 -3.81 10.47 -24.55
C PRO A 193 -2.31 10.18 -24.66
N LEU A 194 -1.83 9.18 -23.91
CA LEU A 194 -0.44 8.80 -23.84
C LEU A 194 -0.06 7.87 -24.99
N ARG A 195 1.20 7.95 -25.42
CA ARG A 195 1.74 7.07 -26.47
C ARG A 195 2.28 5.77 -25.89
N SER A 196 2.70 5.78 -24.63
CA SER A 196 3.20 4.64 -23.88
C SER A 196 2.89 4.77 -22.39
N ALA A 197 2.92 3.65 -21.66
CA ALA A 197 2.78 3.64 -20.21
C ALA A 197 3.82 4.51 -19.50
N ALA A 198 5.06 4.53 -20.01
CA ALA A 198 6.15 5.31 -19.44
C ALA A 198 5.84 6.81 -19.39
N ASP A 199 5.22 7.36 -20.44
CA ASP A 199 4.94 8.80 -20.57
C ASP A 199 4.07 9.35 -19.44
N ALA A 200 3.26 8.51 -18.79
CA ALA A 200 2.43 8.93 -17.67
C ALA A 200 3.23 9.39 -16.45
N LEU A 201 4.49 8.95 -16.33
CA LEU A 201 5.38 9.39 -15.25
C LEU A 201 5.94 10.79 -15.50
N GLN A 202 5.85 11.30 -16.73
CA GLN A 202 6.39 12.61 -17.11
C GLN A 202 5.67 13.71 -16.35
N GLY A 203 6.41 14.50 -15.57
CA GLY A 203 5.86 15.61 -14.78
C GLY A 203 5.04 15.18 -13.55
N LYS A 204 4.75 13.88 -13.39
CA LYS A 204 4.06 13.31 -12.21
C LYS A 204 5.04 12.74 -11.19
N ALA A 205 6.17 12.20 -11.66
CA ALA A 205 7.22 11.67 -10.79
C ALA A 205 8.41 12.63 -10.70
N ALA A 206 8.65 13.21 -9.51
CA ALA A 206 9.78 14.11 -9.30
C ALA A 206 11.12 13.42 -9.57
N GLY A 207 12.00 14.04 -10.37
CA GLY A 207 13.30 13.47 -10.73
C GLY A 207 13.23 12.34 -11.76
N VAL A 208 12.08 12.12 -12.39
CA VAL A 208 11.95 11.31 -13.60
C VAL A 208 11.96 12.22 -14.82
N THR A 209 12.79 11.92 -15.80
CA THR A 209 12.86 12.62 -17.08
C THR A 209 12.62 11.62 -18.18
N ILE A 210 11.70 11.94 -19.08
CA ILE A 210 11.35 11.12 -20.24
C ILE A 210 11.66 11.95 -21.48
N THR A 211 12.50 11.41 -22.35
CA THR A 211 12.85 12.05 -23.63
C THR A 211 12.23 11.24 -24.75
N ALA A 212 11.22 11.79 -25.43
CA ALA A 212 10.66 11.16 -26.61
C ALA A 212 11.69 11.20 -27.75
N ASN A 213 12.15 10.02 -28.18
CA ASN A 213 13.09 9.82 -29.27
C ASN A 213 12.39 9.69 -30.65
N SER A 214 11.07 9.48 -30.66
CA SER A 214 10.29 9.34 -31.89
C SER A 214 8.89 9.95 -31.75
N GLY A 215 8.17 10.09 -32.87
CA GLY A 215 6.76 10.48 -32.96
C GLY A 215 5.76 9.31 -33.02
N SER A 216 6.24 8.06 -33.11
CA SER A 216 5.41 6.87 -33.34
C SER A 216 4.65 6.42 -32.08
N PRO A 217 3.34 6.10 -32.18
CA PRO A 217 2.60 5.47 -31.09
C PRO A 217 3.27 4.18 -30.60
N GLY A 218 3.26 3.90 -29.30
CA GLY A 218 3.86 2.71 -28.70
C GLY A 218 5.40 2.73 -28.58
N SER A 219 6.11 3.67 -29.21
CA SER A 219 7.55 3.82 -28.97
C SER A 219 7.79 4.40 -27.59
N LEU A 220 8.68 3.81 -26.81
CA LEU A 220 9.05 4.39 -25.52
C LEU A 220 10.03 5.53 -25.68
N GLY A 221 9.79 6.59 -24.91
CA GLY A 221 10.82 7.58 -24.63
C GLY A 221 11.92 7.00 -23.74
N ASP A 222 13.11 7.58 -23.82
CA ASP A 222 14.20 7.28 -22.89
C ASP A 222 13.82 7.77 -21.49
N VAL A 223 13.55 6.85 -20.58
CA VAL A 223 13.22 7.14 -19.18
C VAL A 223 14.51 7.19 -18.35
N ARG A 224 14.66 8.24 -17.55
CA ARG A 224 15.79 8.44 -16.64
C ARG A 224 15.30 8.84 -15.26
N ILE A 225 15.84 8.21 -14.22
CA ILE A 225 15.56 8.53 -12.81
C ILE A 225 16.84 9.14 -12.22
N ARG A 226 16.77 10.40 -11.75
CA ARG A 226 17.91 11.16 -11.20
C ARG A 226 19.10 11.33 -12.16
N GLY A 227 18.85 11.36 -13.47
CA GLY A 227 19.87 11.67 -14.49
C GLY A 227 20.67 10.46 -14.96
N ILE A 228 21.90 10.69 -15.44
CA ILE A 228 22.74 9.67 -16.08
C ILE A 228 23.72 9.12 -15.02
N GLY A 229 23.43 7.94 -14.46
CA GLY A 229 24.28 7.28 -13.44
C GLY A 229 25.45 6.46 -13.99
N THR A 230 25.36 5.97 -15.22
CA THR A 230 26.40 5.16 -15.90
C THR A 230 26.67 5.68 -17.32
N LEU A 231 27.79 5.29 -17.93
CA LEU A 231 28.12 5.67 -19.32
C LEU A 231 27.51 4.74 -20.36
N ASN A 232 27.10 3.53 -19.94
CA ASN A 232 26.50 2.50 -20.79
C ASN A 232 25.33 1.84 -20.03
N GLY A 233 24.09 2.09 -20.49
CA GLY A 233 22.89 1.48 -19.93
C GLY A 233 22.34 2.22 -18.71
N ASN A 234 21.52 3.25 -18.98
CA ASN A 234 20.94 4.15 -17.98
C ASN A 234 19.44 3.95 -17.77
N ASN A 235 18.86 2.97 -18.45
CA ASN A 235 17.43 2.70 -18.35
C ASN A 235 17.12 2.14 -16.95
N PRO A 236 15.99 2.53 -16.36
CA PRO A 236 15.52 1.93 -15.12
C PRO A 236 15.10 0.48 -15.36
N LEU A 237 15.05 -0.30 -14.28
CA LEU A 237 14.44 -1.62 -14.33
C LEU A 237 12.92 -1.48 -14.26
N TYR A 238 12.20 -2.07 -15.19
CA TYR A 238 10.76 -2.19 -15.11
C TYR A 238 10.39 -3.49 -14.40
N VAL A 239 9.39 -3.46 -13.54
CA VAL A 239 8.85 -4.65 -12.87
C VAL A 239 7.34 -4.62 -13.00
N VAL A 240 6.78 -5.55 -13.76
CA VAL A 240 5.33 -5.68 -13.97
C VAL A 240 4.84 -6.86 -13.15
N ASP A 241 3.94 -6.61 -12.20
CA ASP A 241 3.38 -7.63 -11.29
C ASP A 241 4.44 -8.51 -10.60
N GLY A 242 5.57 -7.91 -10.23
CA GLY A 242 6.69 -8.60 -9.58
C GLY A 242 7.69 -9.26 -10.54
N MET A 243 7.44 -9.25 -11.85
CA MET A 243 8.34 -9.82 -12.86
C MET A 243 9.18 -8.72 -13.52
N PRO A 244 10.53 -8.80 -13.46
CA PRO A 244 11.40 -7.83 -14.12
C PRO A 244 11.27 -7.91 -15.65
N GLN A 245 11.10 -6.76 -16.27
CA GLN A 245 10.98 -6.57 -17.72
C GLN A 245 12.07 -5.62 -18.23
N GLY A 246 12.51 -5.85 -19.47
CA GLY A 246 13.43 -4.93 -20.15
C GLY A 246 12.71 -3.71 -20.73
N ASP A 247 11.41 -3.83 -20.98
CA ASP A 247 10.59 -2.81 -21.63
C ASP A 247 9.10 -2.95 -21.28
N ILE A 248 8.35 -1.85 -21.42
CA ILE A 248 6.91 -1.73 -21.14
C ILE A 248 6.10 -1.11 -22.28
N GLY A 249 6.66 -0.98 -23.49
CA GLY A 249 5.93 -0.35 -24.63
C GLY A 249 4.74 -1.15 -25.11
N TRP A 250 4.74 -2.46 -24.82
CA TRP A 250 3.63 -3.38 -25.05
C TRP A 250 2.51 -3.25 -24.02
N LEU A 251 2.77 -2.59 -22.87
CA LEU A 251 1.80 -2.51 -21.78
C LEU A 251 0.80 -1.39 -22.06
N ASN A 252 -0.48 -1.76 -22.01
CA ASN A 252 -1.55 -0.79 -22.17
C ASN A 252 -1.66 0.08 -20.91
N PRO A 253 -1.62 1.42 -21.03
CA PRO A 253 -1.76 2.31 -19.89
C PRO A 253 -3.06 2.11 -19.08
N ARG A 254 -4.11 1.57 -19.70
CA ARG A 254 -5.40 1.32 -19.04
C ARG A 254 -5.46 0.05 -18.20
N ASP A 255 -4.58 -0.90 -18.48
CA ASP A 255 -4.44 -2.12 -17.70
C ASP A 255 -3.62 -1.86 -16.43
N ILE A 256 -3.07 -0.65 -16.28
CA ILE A 256 -2.27 -0.25 -15.13
C ILE A 256 -3.19 0.23 -14.01
N GLU A 257 -3.07 -0.40 -12.86
CA GLU A 257 -3.71 0.04 -11.62
C GLU A 257 -2.89 1.14 -10.94
N ASN A 258 -1.57 0.96 -10.86
CA ASN A 258 -0.65 1.96 -10.35
C ASN A 258 0.76 1.78 -10.92
N MET A 259 1.51 2.88 -10.95
CA MET A 259 2.96 2.86 -11.17
C MET A 259 3.67 3.49 -9.99
N GLU A 260 4.73 2.83 -9.54
CA GLU A 260 5.55 3.27 -8.42
C GLU A 260 7.01 3.38 -8.85
N VAL A 261 7.61 4.53 -8.56
CA VAL A 261 9.01 4.80 -8.89
C VAL A 261 9.83 4.74 -7.61
N LEU A 262 10.73 3.75 -7.54
CA LEU A 262 11.74 3.62 -6.49
C LEU A 262 13.05 4.25 -6.95
N LYS A 263 13.51 5.25 -6.19
CA LYS A 263 14.63 6.12 -6.59
C LYS A 263 15.91 5.87 -5.78
N ASP A 264 15.81 5.13 -4.69
CA ASP A 264 16.86 4.98 -3.67
C ASP A 264 17.45 3.56 -3.63
N ALA A 265 18.53 3.41 -2.86
CA ALA A 265 19.23 2.14 -2.64
C ALA A 265 18.34 1.01 -2.08
N SER A 266 17.15 1.32 -1.56
CA SER A 266 16.14 0.32 -1.18
C SER A 266 15.70 -0.55 -2.36
N ALA A 267 15.70 0.00 -3.58
CA ALA A 267 15.40 -0.77 -4.78
C ALA A 267 16.54 -1.74 -5.16
N GLN A 268 17.80 -1.32 -4.96
CA GLN A 268 18.99 -2.17 -5.15
C GLN A 268 19.04 -3.33 -4.15
N ALA A 269 18.53 -3.14 -2.93
CA ALA A 269 18.45 -4.21 -1.95
C ALA A 269 17.54 -5.38 -2.40
N ILE A 270 16.53 -5.09 -3.22
CA ILE A 270 15.54 -6.08 -3.68
C ILE A 270 15.93 -6.64 -5.06
N TYR A 271 16.25 -5.76 -6.01
CA TYR A 271 16.45 -6.13 -7.42
C TYR A 271 17.94 -6.13 -7.87
N GLY A 272 18.85 -5.88 -6.93
CA GLY A 272 20.29 -5.97 -7.15
C GLY A 272 20.85 -4.88 -8.07
N SER A 273 21.91 -5.22 -8.80
CA SER A 273 22.64 -4.28 -9.68
C SER A 273 21.79 -3.70 -10.82
N ARG A 274 20.71 -4.38 -11.22
CA ARG A 274 19.78 -3.91 -12.28
C ARG A 274 18.97 -2.69 -11.84
N ALA A 275 18.80 -2.50 -10.54
CA ALA A 275 18.10 -1.36 -9.95
C ALA A 275 19.01 -0.15 -9.67
N ALA A 276 20.26 -0.16 -10.15
CA ALA A 276 21.20 0.96 -9.93
C ALA A 276 20.70 2.29 -10.51
N ASN A 277 19.90 2.26 -11.57
CA ASN A 277 19.29 3.43 -12.19
C ASN A 277 17.84 3.67 -11.74
N GLY A 278 17.42 3.04 -10.63
CA GLY A 278 16.05 3.06 -10.12
C GLY A 278 15.17 1.96 -10.71
N VAL A 279 13.99 1.78 -10.11
CA VAL A 279 13.01 0.74 -10.48
C VAL A 279 11.64 1.38 -10.65
N ILE A 280 10.94 0.98 -11.71
CA ILE A 280 9.55 1.34 -11.96
C ILE A 280 8.72 0.07 -11.77
N LEU A 281 7.97 0.02 -10.68
CA LEU A 281 7.02 -1.05 -10.40
C LEU A 281 5.69 -0.68 -11.01
N ILE A 282 5.06 -1.65 -11.65
CA ILE A 282 3.78 -1.50 -12.32
C ILE A 282 2.89 -2.64 -11.83
N THR A 283 1.76 -2.25 -11.26
CA THR A 283 0.72 -3.19 -10.85
C THR A 283 -0.38 -3.13 -11.90
N THR A 284 -0.71 -4.28 -12.48
CA THR A 284 -1.84 -4.35 -13.43
C THR A 284 -3.16 -4.59 -12.70
N LYS A 285 -4.25 -4.07 -13.26
CA LYS A 285 -5.59 -4.28 -12.76
C LYS A 285 -5.90 -5.78 -12.76
N ARG A 286 -6.40 -6.28 -11.63
CA ARG A 286 -6.83 -7.68 -11.49
C ARG A 286 -8.35 -7.75 -11.40
N GLY A 287 -8.91 -8.84 -11.92
CA GLY A 287 -10.34 -9.10 -11.83
C GLY A 287 -10.77 -9.38 -10.39
N ALA A 288 -11.95 -8.89 -10.02
CA ALA A 288 -12.49 -9.08 -8.67
C ALA A 288 -12.79 -10.57 -8.42
N SER A 289 -12.21 -11.13 -7.36
CA SER A 289 -12.44 -12.52 -6.94
C SER A 289 -13.51 -12.59 -5.84
N GLY A 290 -14.37 -13.62 -5.86
CA GLY A 290 -15.37 -13.87 -4.81
C GLY A 290 -16.80 -13.40 -5.14
N SER A 291 -17.63 -13.17 -4.11
CA SER A 291 -19.07 -12.80 -4.23
C SER A 291 -19.35 -11.45 -4.90
N ASN A 292 -18.30 -10.64 -5.13
CA ASN A 292 -18.34 -9.39 -5.88
C ASN A 292 -17.91 -9.55 -7.35
N TYR A 293 -17.85 -10.77 -7.88
CA TYR A 293 -17.61 -11.02 -9.30
C TYR A 293 -18.65 -10.28 -10.15
N ARG A 294 -18.21 -9.19 -10.77
CA ARG A 294 -18.94 -8.49 -11.82
C ARG A 294 -18.01 -8.48 -13.00
N SER A 295 -18.32 -9.26 -14.03
CA SER A 295 -17.63 -9.14 -15.31
C SER A 295 -17.74 -7.70 -15.80
N ASN A 296 -16.65 -6.95 -15.72
CA ASN A 296 -16.59 -5.61 -16.29
C ASN A 296 -15.95 -5.72 -17.67
N ILE A 297 -16.69 -5.31 -18.69
CA ILE A 297 -16.21 -5.25 -20.07
C ILE A 297 -16.10 -3.78 -20.41
N GLU A 298 -14.87 -3.29 -20.51
CA GLU A 298 -14.59 -1.93 -20.92
C GLU A 298 -14.09 -1.96 -22.36
N PHE A 299 -14.85 -1.30 -23.24
CA PHE A 299 -14.45 -1.10 -24.62
C PHE A 299 -14.25 0.38 -24.86
N ASP A 300 -13.07 0.71 -25.35
CA ASP A 300 -12.75 2.07 -25.71
C ASP A 300 -12.23 2.15 -27.14
N MET A 301 -12.68 3.20 -27.80
CA MET A 301 -12.27 3.53 -29.15
C MET A 301 -11.79 4.97 -29.18
N ASN A 302 -10.53 5.17 -29.54
CA ASN A 302 -9.95 6.48 -29.78
C ASN A 302 -9.67 6.63 -31.27
N VAL A 303 -10.22 7.68 -31.88
CA VAL A 303 -9.93 8.06 -33.27
C VAL A 303 -9.36 9.47 -33.24
N GLY A 304 -8.19 9.65 -33.86
CA GLY A 304 -7.50 10.93 -33.94
C GLY A 304 -6.97 11.18 -35.34
N PHE A 305 -6.70 12.45 -35.65
CA PHE A 305 -6.06 12.88 -36.88
C PHE A 305 -4.69 13.45 -36.53
N GLN A 306 -3.65 12.94 -37.18
CA GLN A 306 -2.29 13.45 -36.98
C GLN A 306 -1.98 14.52 -38.03
N SER A 307 -1.41 15.63 -37.59
CA SER A 307 -0.95 16.70 -38.48
C SER A 307 0.47 17.10 -38.13
N VAL A 308 1.23 17.55 -39.13
CA VAL A 308 2.56 18.10 -38.91
C VAL A 308 2.39 19.47 -38.22
N PRO A 309 2.88 19.67 -36.99
CA PRO A 309 2.62 20.89 -36.22
C PRO A 309 3.25 22.15 -36.82
N LYS A 310 4.28 21.98 -37.65
CA LYS A 310 4.91 23.07 -38.40
C LYS A 310 5.41 22.55 -39.74
N SER A 311 4.80 23.00 -40.82
CA SER A 311 5.32 22.84 -42.18
C SER A 311 6.31 23.96 -42.49
N TYR A 312 7.18 23.72 -43.45
CA TYR A 312 7.96 24.79 -44.07
C TYR A 312 7.20 25.28 -45.30
N ASP A 313 7.06 26.59 -45.44
CA ASP A 313 6.56 27.18 -46.68
C ASP A 313 7.67 27.03 -47.73
N MET A 314 7.44 26.13 -48.69
CA MET A 314 8.36 25.94 -49.81
C MET A 314 8.24 27.11 -50.78
N LEU A 315 9.35 27.47 -51.40
CA LEU A 315 9.33 28.42 -52.51
C LEU A 315 8.57 27.78 -53.67
N ASP A 316 7.70 28.56 -54.29
CA ASP A 316 7.13 28.24 -55.59
C ASP A 316 8.23 28.28 -56.67
N ALA A 317 7.91 27.79 -57.86
CA ALA A 317 8.85 27.75 -58.97
C ALA A 317 9.47 29.12 -59.28
N GLU A 318 8.67 30.19 -59.24
CA GLU A 318 9.15 31.56 -59.48
C GLU A 318 10.09 32.05 -58.37
N GLY A 319 9.71 31.87 -57.11
CA GLY A 319 10.52 32.22 -55.95
C GLY A 319 11.82 31.43 -55.89
N PHE A 320 11.82 30.16 -56.31
CA PHE A 320 13.04 29.35 -56.41
C PHE A 320 14.00 29.87 -57.47
N MET A 321 13.48 30.23 -58.66
CA MET A 321 14.29 30.83 -59.73
C MET A 321 14.90 32.16 -59.28
N GLU A 322 14.11 33.00 -58.60
CA GLU A 322 14.60 34.27 -58.07
C GLU A 322 15.66 34.07 -56.99
N TYR A 323 15.42 33.14 -56.05
CA TYR A 323 16.40 32.80 -55.01
C TYR A 323 17.73 32.34 -55.61
N LYS A 324 17.69 31.44 -56.61
CA LYS A 324 18.89 30.99 -57.32
C LYS A 324 19.60 32.14 -58.00
N ASN A 325 18.89 33.00 -58.72
CA ASN A 325 19.50 34.15 -59.39
C ASN A 325 20.16 35.12 -58.40
N ARG A 326 19.49 35.44 -57.29
CA ARG A 326 20.04 36.29 -56.23
C ARG A 326 21.28 35.65 -55.58
N ALA A 327 21.28 34.34 -55.35
CA ALA A 327 22.41 33.62 -54.77
C ALA A 327 23.64 33.64 -55.70
N TYR A 328 23.46 33.42 -57.00
CA TYR A 328 24.55 33.46 -57.99
C TYR A 328 25.09 34.89 -58.16
N ALA A 329 24.20 35.88 -58.23
CA ALA A 329 24.59 37.29 -58.29
C ALA A 329 25.39 37.73 -57.05
N ALA A 330 24.97 37.31 -55.85
CA ALA A 330 25.69 37.58 -54.61
C ALA A 330 27.06 36.89 -54.54
N ALA A 331 27.19 35.71 -55.17
CA ALA A 331 28.46 34.98 -55.30
C ALA A 331 29.36 35.51 -56.44
N GLY A 332 28.92 36.52 -57.21
CA GLY A 332 29.64 37.03 -58.38
C GLY A 332 29.74 36.02 -59.53
N MET A 333 28.89 35.00 -59.55
CA MET A 333 28.86 33.97 -60.58
C MET A 333 27.87 34.35 -61.69
N ALA A 334 28.11 33.84 -62.90
CA ALA A 334 27.15 33.95 -64.00
C ALA A 334 25.83 33.26 -63.62
N LEU A 335 24.71 33.89 -63.95
CA LEU A 335 23.39 33.32 -63.69
C LEU A 335 23.24 31.97 -64.40
N PRO A 336 22.54 30.99 -63.82
CA PRO A 336 22.21 29.75 -64.51
C PRO A 336 21.43 30.05 -65.81
N ASP A 337 21.84 29.48 -66.94
CA ASP A 337 21.22 29.74 -68.26
C ASP A 337 19.70 29.52 -68.26
N ASP A 338 19.23 28.52 -67.52
CA ASP A 338 17.81 28.19 -67.39
C ASP A 338 16.98 29.28 -66.70
N PHE A 339 17.60 30.13 -65.86
CA PHE A 339 16.93 31.17 -65.08
C PHE A 339 17.38 32.60 -65.45
N ALA A 340 18.35 32.73 -66.37
CA ALA A 340 19.01 33.99 -66.69
C ALA A 340 18.13 35.00 -67.45
N THR A 341 17.19 34.52 -68.29
CA THR A 341 16.33 35.38 -69.13
C THR A 341 14.85 35.21 -68.82
N GLU A 342 14.04 36.24 -69.09
CA GLU A 342 12.58 36.16 -68.95
C GLU A 342 11.95 35.12 -69.89
N GLU A 343 12.46 35.00 -71.12
CA GLU A 343 11.98 33.99 -72.08
C GLU A 343 12.16 32.57 -71.55
N ARG A 344 13.34 32.26 -70.99
CA ARG A 344 13.64 30.92 -70.49
C ARG A 344 12.86 30.58 -69.22
N ARG A 345 12.70 31.55 -68.32
CA ARG A 345 11.82 31.43 -67.14
C ARG A 345 10.37 31.17 -67.56
N ASN A 346 9.85 31.91 -68.55
CA ASN A 346 8.49 31.72 -69.04
C ASN A 346 8.31 30.37 -69.75
N GLU A 347 9.31 29.86 -70.46
CA GLU A 347 9.27 28.53 -71.06
C GLU A 347 9.13 27.45 -69.97
N ILE A 348 9.92 27.53 -68.90
CA ILE A 348 9.84 26.62 -67.75
C ILE A 348 8.48 26.72 -67.06
N LEU A 349 7.99 27.94 -66.80
CA LEU A 349 6.68 28.15 -66.16
C LEU A 349 5.54 27.63 -67.02
N SER A 350 5.60 27.81 -68.34
CA SER A 350 4.60 27.27 -69.27
C SER A 350 4.63 25.73 -69.34
N PHE A 351 5.81 25.13 -69.17
CA PHE A 351 5.96 23.68 -69.06
C PHE A 351 5.35 23.17 -67.75
N LEU A 352 5.60 23.85 -66.63
CA LEU A 352 5.03 23.50 -65.33
C LEU A 352 3.51 23.66 -65.31
N GLU A 353 2.99 24.74 -65.90
CA GLU A 353 1.55 24.98 -66.06
C GLU A 353 0.84 23.85 -66.82
N LYS A 354 1.49 23.29 -67.85
CA LYS A 354 0.96 22.15 -68.60
C LYS A 354 1.04 20.80 -67.86
N ASN A 355 1.88 20.66 -66.84
CA ASN A 355 2.23 19.37 -66.23
C ASN A 355 1.95 19.26 -64.73
N GLY A 356 1.21 20.21 -64.14
CA GLY A 356 0.79 20.10 -62.73
C GLY A 356 0.46 21.41 -62.04
N GLY A 357 0.93 22.54 -62.56
CA GLY A 357 0.66 23.87 -62.03
C GLY A 357 1.86 24.79 -62.09
N ARG A 358 1.63 26.09 -62.27
CA ARG A 358 2.69 27.10 -62.42
C ARG A 358 3.58 27.25 -61.18
N GLU A 359 3.03 26.95 -60.00
CA GLU A 359 3.74 27.01 -58.72
C GLU A 359 4.79 25.88 -58.55
N GLY A 360 4.73 24.84 -59.40
CA GLY A 360 5.57 23.65 -59.26
C GLY A 360 5.02 22.63 -58.27
N THR A 361 5.83 21.62 -57.94
CA THR A 361 5.45 20.56 -56.99
C THR A 361 5.97 20.92 -55.60
N ASP A 362 5.06 21.11 -54.64
CA ASP A 362 5.43 21.16 -53.22
C ASP A 362 5.78 19.74 -52.73
N TRP A 363 7.03 19.35 -52.95
CA TRP A 363 7.52 18.05 -52.51
C TRP A 363 7.42 17.85 -51.00
N TRP A 364 7.44 18.93 -50.20
CA TRP A 364 7.26 18.82 -48.76
C TRP A 364 5.80 18.42 -48.45
N GLY A 365 4.85 19.12 -49.06
CA GLY A 365 3.43 18.76 -49.03
C GLY A 365 3.18 17.32 -49.51
N GLU A 366 3.83 16.88 -50.59
CA GLU A 366 3.64 15.52 -51.16
C GLU A 366 4.21 14.40 -50.28
N ILE A 367 5.35 14.60 -49.60
CA ILE A 367 5.90 13.59 -48.68
C ILE A 367 5.21 13.59 -47.31
N THR A 368 4.49 14.66 -46.97
CA THR A 368 3.73 14.74 -45.72
C THR A 368 2.26 14.40 -45.95
N ARG A 369 1.75 13.38 -45.26
CA ARG A 369 0.33 13.01 -45.37
C ARG A 369 -0.56 14.15 -44.88
N LYS A 370 -1.67 14.39 -45.59
CA LYS A 370 -2.70 15.33 -45.14
C LYS A 370 -3.33 14.82 -43.83
N PRO A 371 -3.79 15.72 -42.94
CA PRO A 371 -4.41 15.30 -41.68
C PRO A 371 -5.61 14.36 -41.88
N SER A 372 -6.38 14.54 -42.96
CA SER A 372 -7.50 13.67 -43.35
C SER A 372 -7.08 12.25 -43.75
N GLU A 373 -5.82 12.06 -44.11
CA GLU A 373 -5.24 10.79 -44.59
C GLU A 373 -4.38 10.12 -43.50
N ALA A 374 -4.08 10.83 -42.42
CA ALA A 374 -3.31 10.36 -41.27
C ALA A 374 -4.23 10.06 -40.07
N VAL A 375 -5.21 9.19 -40.30
CA VAL A 375 -6.13 8.72 -39.25
C VAL A 375 -5.41 7.72 -38.35
N ASN A 376 -5.37 8.02 -37.06
CA ASN A 376 -4.92 7.11 -36.02
C ASN A 376 -6.14 6.52 -35.30
N GLN A 377 -6.18 5.21 -35.17
CA GLN A 377 -7.24 4.50 -34.46
C GLN A 377 -6.60 3.58 -33.42
N ASN A 378 -7.08 3.67 -32.19
CA ASN A 378 -6.68 2.78 -31.12
C ASN A 378 -7.93 2.16 -30.49
N TYR A 379 -7.92 0.84 -30.39
CA TYR A 379 -9.01 0.05 -29.84
C TYR A 379 -8.48 -0.69 -28.61
N ASN A 380 -9.12 -0.48 -27.48
CA ASN A 380 -8.80 -1.23 -26.27
C ASN A 380 -10.02 -2.01 -25.80
N LEU A 381 -9.79 -3.27 -25.43
CA LEU A 381 -10.77 -4.15 -24.82
C LEU A 381 -10.15 -4.70 -23.54
N ALA A 382 -10.69 -4.29 -22.40
CA ALA A 382 -10.31 -4.82 -21.10
C ALA A 382 -11.43 -5.69 -20.54
N LEU A 383 -11.04 -6.83 -19.97
CA LEU A 383 -11.92 -7.73 -19.22
C LEU A 383 -11.34 -7.89 -17.82
N SER A 384 -12.13 -7.56 -16.80
CA SER A 384 -11.76 -7.68 -15.38
C SER A 384 -12.89 -8.26 -14.56
#